data_AF-A0A6P5ZLE4-F1
#
_entry.id   AF-A0A6P5ZLE4-F1
#
_cell.length_a   1.000
_cell.length_b   1.000
_cell.length_c   1.000
_cell.angle_alpha   90.00
_cell.angle_beta   90.00
_cell.angle_gamma   90.00
#
_symmetry.space_group_name_H-M   'P 1'
#
loop_
_entity.id
_entity.type
_entity.pdbx_description
1 polymer ?
#
loop_
_entity_poly.entity_id
_entity_poly.type
_entity_poly.pdbx_seq_one_letter_code
_entity_poly.pdbx_strand_id
1 'polypeptide(L)'
;MRGIGGPLLTIGDLLSDVGEEYGAAPDHHHHDDATLPSLSSSSSSILDSNDAPQTLDLTRLFQVNYEKLSEALAGSDHSWTALTLKLCAALETANQLVQSNGINVRLLSEKVAEVEKIVKRGDSAITAARTISISLNQKGGSSVGGLTKEQSRSHQEYKMS
;
A
#
# COMPACT_ATOMS: atom_id res chain seq x y z
N MET A 1 34.74 -41.80 -46.56
CA MET A 1 34.07 -40.48 -46.43
C MET A 1 34.94 -39.64 -45.50
N ARG A 2 35.80 -38.78 -46.06
CA ARG A 2 36.67 -37.91 -45.26
C ARG A 2 35.87 -36.67 -44.91
N GLY A 3 35.16 -36.70 -43.79
CA GLY A 3 34.47 -35.52 -43.24
C GLY A 3 35.52 -34.51 -42.83
N ILE A 4 35.63 -33.42 -43.59
CA ILE A 4 36.47 -32.29 -43.25
C ILE A 4 35.70 -31.53 -42.17
N GLY A 5 36.01 -31.81 -40.91
CA GLY A 5 35.56 -31.00 -39.79
C GLY A 5 36.35 -29.70 -39.79
N GLY A 6 35.69 -28.61 -40.15
CA GLY A 6 36.27 -27.27 -39.99
C GLY A 6 36.59 -26.97 -38.52
N PRO A 7 37.45 -25.98 -38.25
CA PRO A 7 37.74 -25.56 -36.88
C PRO A 7 36.45 -25.13 -36.18
N LEU A 8 36.27 -25.61 -34.95
CA LEU A 8 35.15 -25.20 -34.10
C LEU A 8 35.30 -23.71 -33.78
N LEU A 9 34.24 -22.95 -34.03
CA LEU A 9 34.18 -21.55 -33.61
C LEU A 9 34.36 -21.46 -32.10
N THR A 10 35.25 -20.57 -31.68
CA THR A 10 35.53 -20.31 -30.28
C THR A 10 34.44 -19.40 -29.70
N ILE A 11 34.28 -19.42 -28.37
CA ILE A 11 33.43 -18.45 -27.67
C ILE A 11 33.82 -17.00 -28.05
N GLY A 12 35.09 -16.74 -28.40
CA GLY A 12 35.54 -15.43 -28.87
C GLY A 12 34.93 -15.01 -30.21
N ASP A 13 34.73 -15.95 -31.14
CA ASP A 13 34.12 -15.66 -32.45
C ASP A 13 32.64 -15.29 -32.32
N LEU A 14 31.94 -15.87 -31.33
CA LEU A 14 30.53 -15.58 -31.04
C LEU A 14 30.31 -14.22 -30.37
N LEU A 15 31.29 -13.73 -29.62
CA LEU A 15 31.18 -12.51 -28.83
C LEU A 15 31.78 -11.28 -29.54
N SER A 16 32.37 -11.45 -30.73
CA SER A 16 33.02 -10.37 -31.47
C SER A 16 32.03 -9.28 -31.92
N ASP A 17 30.80 -9.64 -32.27
CA ASP A 17 29.79 -8.69 -32.75
C ASP A 17 29.14 -7.85 -31.62
N VAL A 18 29.38 -8.20 -30.36
CA VAL A 18 28.74 -7.57 -29.18
C VAL A 18 29.46 -6.28 -28.74
N GLY A 19 30.58 -5.92 -29.38
CA GLY A 19 31.38 -4.74 -29.03
C GLY A 19 31.25 -3.53 -29.95
N GLU A 20 30.57 -3.64 -31.09
CA GLU A 20 30.63 -2.65 -32.18
C GLU A 20 29.31 -1.88 -32.37
N GLU A 21 28.75 -1.28 -31.32
CA GLU A 21 27.58 -0.37 -31.44
C GLU A 21 27.87 1.08 -30.99
N TYR A 22 29.11 1.54 -31.12
CA TYR A 22 29.41 2.95 -30.89
C TYR A 22 30.40 3.50 -31.92
N GLY A 23 29.90 3.82 -33.11
CA GLY A 23 30.63 4.70 -34.03
C GLY A 23 30.18 4.66 -35.49
N ALA A 24 29.43 5.68 -35.89
CA ALA A 24 29.19 6.16 -37.26
C ALA A 24 28.08 5.48 -38.10
N ALA A 25 27.02 6.25 -38.36
CA ALA A 25 26.06 6.03 -39.44
C ALA A 25 26.75 6.04 -40.83
N PRO A 26 26.20 5.34 -41.86
CA PRO A 26 25.15 5.94 -42.69
C PRO A 26 24.10 4.98 -43.29
N ASP A 27 22.86 5.46 -43.30
CA ASP A 27 21.81 5.39 -44.35
C ASP A 27 21.87 4.29 -45.44
N HIS A 28 20.99 3.26 -45.37
CA HIS A 28 20.23 2.77 -46.54
C HIS A 28 19.10 1.76 -46.19
N HIS A 29 17.94 2.04 -46.81
CA HIS A 29 16.67 1.32 -46.98
C HIS A 29 16.57 -0.23 -46.88
N HIS A 30 15.37 -0.67 -46.42
CA HIS A 30 14.50 -1.81 -46.85
C HIS A 30 13.96 -2.60 -45.64
N HIS A 31 12.69 -2.40 -45.23
CA HIS A 31 11.47 -3.09 -45.71
C HIS A 31 11.50 -4.60 -45.43
N ASP A 32 10.85 -5.08 -44.35
CA ASP A 32 9.69 -5.98 -44.45
C ASP A 32 9.16 -6.42 -43.06
N ASP A 33 7.88 -6.11 -42.88
CA ASP A 33 6.83 -6.82 -42.15
C ASP A 33 7.24 -7.98 -41.19
N ALA A 34 7.24 -7.69 -39.89
CA ALA A 34 7.18 -8.72 -38.86
C ALA A 34 5.84 -8.59 -38.12
N THR A 35 4.86 -9.35 -38.62
CA THR A 35 3.55 -9.57 -38.03
C THR A 35 3.67 -10.06 -36.58
N LEU A 36 3.14 -9.27 -35.65
CA LEU A 36 2.95 -9.65 -34.25
C LEU A 36 2.03 -10.88 -34.12
N PRO A 37 2.39 -11.93 -33.35
CA PRO A 37 1.39 -12.78 -32.75
C PRO A 37 0.99 -12.19 -31.39
N SER A 38 -0.19 -11.59 -31.36
CA SER A 38 -1.01 -11.48 -30.15
C SER A 38 -1.58 -12.86 -29.78
N LEU A 39 -2.05 -13.01 -28.52
CA LEU A 39 -2.71 -14.17 -27.86
C LEU A 39 -1.75 -14.92 -26.90
N SER A 40 -2.02 -15.10 -25.61
CA SER A 40 -3.24 -14.92 -24.83
C SER A 40 -2.93 -14.84 -23.34
N SER A 41 -3.75 -14.05 -22.65
CA SER A 41 -3.91 -14.04 -21.20
C SER A 41 -4.36 -15.39 -20.65
N SER A 42 -4.09 -15.57 -19.36
CA SER A 42 -4.71 -16.49 -18.39
C SER A 42 -3.93 -17.75 -18.05
N SER A 43 -3.33 -17.73 -16.85
CA SER A 43 -3.59 -18.72 -15.79
C SER A 43 -3.07 -18.16 -14.47
N SER A 44 -3.95 -17.50 -13.71
CA SER A 44 -3.71 -17.21 -12.30
C SER A 44 -3.82 -18.52 -11.51
N SER A 45 -2.70 -19.18 -11.23
CA SER A 45 -2.65 -20.15 -10.15
C SER A 45 -2.56 -19.39 -8.84
N ILE A 46 -3.72 -19.22 -8.20
CA ILE A 46 -3.83 -18.88 -6.78
C ILE A 46 -3.12 -20.02 -6.04
N LEU A 47 -1.85 -19.79 -5.66
CA LEU A 47 -1.20 -20.63 -4.66
C LEU A 47 -1.81 -20.25 -3.32
N ASP A 48 -2.80 -21.05 -2.94
CA ASP A 48 -3.33 -21.15 -1.60
C ASP A 48 -2.19 -21.61 -0.68
N SER A 49 -1.46 -20.67 -0.11
CA SER A 49 -0.46 -20.93 0.93
C SER A 49 -0.96 -20.31 2.23
N ASN A 50 -1.76 -21.11 2.93
CA ASN A 50 -2.13 -20.94 4.33
C ASN A 50 -0.94 -21.21 5.28
N ASP A 51 0.27 -20.80 4.88
CA ASP A 51 1.42 -20.81 5.76
C ASP A 51 1.52 -19.42 6.37
N ALA A 52 1.51 -19.35 7.70
CA ALA A 52 1.74 -18.12 8.44
C ALA A 52 2.91 -17.36 7.81
N PRO A 53 2.91 -16.01 7.75
CA PRO A 53 3.99 -15.27 7.13
C PRO A 53 5.28 -15.61 7.87
N GLN A 54 6.05 -16.54 7.32
CA GLN A 54 7.42 -16.76 7.72
C GLN A 54 8.03 -15.39 7.53
N THR A 55 8.41 -14.75 8.64
CA THR A 55 9.05 -13.45 8.63
C THR A 55 10.37 -13.64 7.90
N LEU A 56 10.32 -13.48 6.58
CA LEU A 56 11.46 -13.61 5.71
C LEU A 56 12.35 -12.43 6.04
N ASP A 57 13.40 -12.70 6.79
CA ASP A 57 14.48 -11.75 7.03
C ASP A 57 15.20 -11.54 5.69
N LEU A 58 14.64 -10.62 4.91
CA LEU A 58 15.10 -10.24 3.58
C LEU A 58 16.56 -9.79 3.62
N THR A 59 16.99 -9.14 4.71
CA THR A 59 18.37 -8.73 4.92
C THR A 59 19.29 -9.93 5.01
N ARG A 60 18.94 -10.92 5.84
CA ARG A 60 19.70 -12.17 5.94
C ARG A 60 19.69 -12.95 4.63
N LEU A 61 18.55 -13.00 3.93
CA LEU A 61 18.43 -13.70 2.66
C LEU A 61 19.29 -13.05 1.56
N PHE A 62 19.30 -11.72 1.49
CA PHE A 62 20.15 -10.98 0.57
C PHE A 62 21.62 -11.25 0.85
N GLN A 63 22.04 -11.13 2.11
CA GLN A 63 23.42 -11.33 2.52
C GLN A 63 23.95 -12.73 2.13
N VAL A 64 23.19 -13.78 2.46
CA VAL A 64 23.58 -15.17 2.15
C VAL A 64 23.66 -15.42 0.63
N ASN A 65 22.76 -14.84 -0.16
CA ASN A 65 22.79 -15.02 -1.61
C ASN A 65 23.93 -14.22 -2.26
N TYR A 66 24.23 -13.02 -1.74
CA TYR A 66 25.34 -12.21 -2.19
C TYR A 66 26.70 -12.89 -1.92
N GLU A 67 26.88 -13.47 -0.72
CA GLU A 67 28.09 -14.23 -0.37
C GLU A 67 28.30 -15.42 -1.32
N LYS A 68 27.26 -16.22 -1.55
CA LYS A 68 27.31 -17.34 -2.50
C LYS A 68 27.62 -16.90 -3.92
N LEU A 69 27.07 -15.77 -4.35
CA LEU A 69 27.36 -15.19 -5.66
C LEU A 69 28.83 -14.75 -5.76
N SER A 70 29.35 -14.11 -4.71
CA SER A 70 30.75 -13.67 -4.66
C SER A 70 31.73 -14.85 -4.73
N GLU A 71 31.40 -15.97 -4.06
CA GLU A 71 32.16 -17.21 -4.13
C GLU A 71 32.12 -17.85 -5.53
N ALA A 72 30.93 -17.91 -6.15
CA ALA A 72 30.76 -18.43 -7.50
C ALA A 72 31.48 -17.59 -8.57
N LEU A 73 31.54 -16.27 -8.39
CA LEU A 73 32.28 -15.34 -9.25
C LEU A 73 33.81 -15.48 -9.13
N ALA A 74 34.30 -15.83 -7.95
CA ALA A 74 35.72 -16.09 -7.73
C ALA A 74 36.16 -17.49 -8.20
N GLY A 75 35.20 -18.42 -8.29
CA GLY A 75 35.41 -19.77 -8.80
C GLY A 75 35.33 -19.88 -10.33
N SER A 76 35.47 -21.10 -10.83
CA SER A 76 35.27 -21.43 -12.25
C SER A 76 33.83 -21.85 -12.59
N ASP A 77 32.94 -21.87 -11.59
CA ASP A 77 31.62 -22.46 -11.70
C ASP A 77 30.63 -21.48 -12.34
N HIS A 78 29.86 -21.94 -13.33
CA HIS A 78 28.84 -21.15 -14.01
C HIS A 78 27.56 -20.93 -13.17
N SER A 79 27.58 -21.34 -11.90
CA SER A 79 26.48 -21.16 -10.94
C SER A 79 26.18 -19.68 -10.64
N TRP A 80 27.13 -18.77 -10.93
CA TRP A 80 26.95 -17.32 -10.79
C TRP A 80 25.73 -16.80 -11.57
N THR A 81 25.42 -17.37 -12.74
CA THR A 81 24.25 -16.97 -13.54
C THR A 81 22.93 -17.23 -12.79
N ALA A 82 22.77 -18.44 -12.25
CA ALA A 82 21.60 -18.84 -11.49
C ALA A 82 21.49 -18.08 -10.15
N LEU A 83 22.63 -17.78 -9.52
CA LEU A 83 22.69 -17.01 -8.28
C LEU A 83 22.31 -15.54 -8.50
N THR A 84 22.78 -14.92 -9.59
CA THR A 84 22.37 -13.57 -9.99
C THR A 84 20.86 -13.50 -10.23
N LEU A 85 20.27 -14.46 -10.95
CA LEU A 85 18.82 -14.50 -11.17
C LEU A 85 18.04 -14.62 -9.85
N LYS A 86 18.51 -15.45 -8.91
CA LYS A 86 17.91 -15.56 -7.57
C LYS A 86 17.97 -14.24 -6.79
N LEU A 87 19.09 -13.54 -6.87
CA LEU A 87 19.24 -12.23 -6.22
C LEU A 87 18.28 -11.20 -6.82
N CYS A 88 18.17 -11.14 -8.15
CA CYS A 88 17.23 -10.26 -8.86
C CYS A 88 15.77 -10.56 -8.45
N ALA A 89 15.36 -11.83 -8.41
CA ALA A 89 14.01 -12.22 -8.00
C ALA A 89 13.71 -11.87 -6.53
N ALA A 90 14.70 -12.04 -5.64
CA ALA A 90 14.56 -11.64 -4.24
C ALA A 90 14.40 -10.13 -4.09
N LEU A 91 15.18 -9.33 -4.84
CA LEU A 91 15.08 -7.87 -4.86
C LEU A 91 13.74 -7.39 -5.43
N GLU A 92 13.23 -8.01 -6.50
CA GLU A 92 11.92 -7.70 -7.06
C GLU A 92 10.80 -7.98 -6.06
N THR A 93 10.86 -9.12 -5.37
CA THR A 93 9.89 -9.47 -4.31
C THR A 93 9.93 -8.45 -3.16
N ALA A 94 11.14 -8.03 -2.74
CA ALA A 94 11.30 -7.01 -1.72
C ALA A 94 10.71 -5.65 -2.16
N ASN A 95 10.93 -5.26 -3.42
CA ASN A 95 10.35 -4.04 -3.99
C ASN A 95 8.81 -4.09 -4.00
N GLN A 96 8.21 -5.21 -4.41
CA GLN A 96 6.76 -5.40 -4.37
C GLN A 96 6.20 -5.33 -2.94
N LEU A 97 6.91 -5.89 -1.97
CA LEU A 97 6.54 -5.81 -0.55
C LEU A 97 6.54 -4.34 -0.05
N VAL A 98 7.58 -3.57 -0.38
CA VAL A 98 7.66 -2.16 -0.01
C VAL A 98 6.54 -1.35 -0.66
N GLN A 99 6.25 -1.57 -1.95
CA GLN A 99 5.19 -0.87 -2.66
C GLN A 99 3.80 -1.18 -2.10
N SER A 100 3.48 -2.46 -1.89
CA SER A 100 2.20 -2.89 -1.32
C SER A 100 2.01 -2.37 0.11
N ASN A 101 3.06 -2.41 0.94
CA ASN A 101 3.01 -1.85 2.29
C ASN A 101 2.84 -0.31 2.27
N GLY A 102 3.51 0.39 1.36
CA GLY A 102 3.35 1.84 1.20
C GLY A 102 1.90 2.25 0.86
N ILE A 103 1.22 1.47 0.02
CA ILE A 103 -0.20 1.67 -0.30
C ILE A 103 -1.07 1.45 0.95
N ASN A 104 -0.83 0.38 1.70
CA ASN A 104 -1.60 0.03 2.89
C ASN A 104 -1.44 1.05 4.02
N VAL A 105 -0.20 1.49 4.29
CA VAL A 105 0.10 2.52 5.30
C VAL A 105 -0.58 3.85 4.93
N ARG A 106 -0.56 4.24 3.65
CA ARG A 106 -1.25 5.44 3.19
C ARG A 106 -2.77 5.34 3.37
N LEU A 107 -3.37 4.21 3.00
CA LEU A 107 -4.80 3.97 3.18
C LEU A 107 -5.20 3.98 4.67
N LEU A 108 -4.38 3.35 5.52
CA LEU A 108 -4.57 3.36 6.96
C LEU A 108 -4.52 4.79 7.52
N SER A 109 -3.53 5.59 7.09
CA SER A 109 -3.42 7.00 7.49
C SER A 109 -4.66 7.81 7.11
N GLU A 110 -5.21 7.60 5.92
CA GLU A 110 -6.44 8.27 5.47
C GLU A 110 -7.63 7.89 6.36
N LYS A 111 -7.78 6.61 6.68
CA LYS A 111 -8.84 6.11 7.56
C LYS A 111 -8.70 6.62 8.99
N VAL A 112 -7.49 6.69 9.54
CA VAL A 112 -7.23 7.29 10.86
C VAL A 112 -7.62 8.78 10.88
N ALA A 113 -7.30 9.53 9.82
CA ALA A 113 -7.68 10.94 9.70
C ALA A 113 -9.21 11.13 9.61
N GLU A 114 -9.92 10.21 8.95
CA GLU A 114 -11.39 10.19 8.92
C GLU A 114 -11.98 9.97 10.33
N VAL A 115 -11.45 8.99 11.07
CA VAL A 115 -11.87 8.69 12.45
C VAL A 115 -11.60 9.87 13.37
N GLU A 116 -10.44 10.53 13.26
CA GLU A 116 -10.11 11.72 14.07
C GLU A 116 -11.15 12.84 13.89
N LYS A 117 -11.62 13.08 12.66
CA LYS A 117 -12.68 14.07 12.38
C LYS A 117 -14.00 13.69 13.06
N ILE A 118 -14.34 12.41 13.10
CA ILE A 118 -15.55 11.91 13.77
C ILE A 118 -15.43 12.12 15.28
N VAL A 119 -14.28 11.80 15.87
CA VAL A 119 -14.02 12.00 17.30
C VAL A 119 -14.14 13.47 17.69
N LYS A 120 -13.49 14.39 16.97
CA LYS A 120 -13.59 15.84 17.23
C LYS A 120 -15.03 16.35 17.20
N ARG A 121 -15.84 15.80 16.28
CA ARG A 121 -17.27 16.14 16.18
C ARG A 121 -18.05 15.59 17.38
N GLY A 122 -17.76 14.36 17.79
CA GLY A 122 -18.33 13.73 18.98
C GLY A 122 -18.03 14.55 20.25
N ASP A 123 -16.77 14.93 20.45
CA ASP A 123 -16.35 15.76 21.59
C ASP A 123 -17.06 17.12 21.62
N SER A 124 -17.22 17.74 20.43
CA SER A 124 -17.96 19.00 20.28
C SER A 124 -19.43 18.84 20.68
N ALA A 125 -20.07 17.76 20.24
CA ALA A 125 -21.46 17.46 20.59
C ALA A 125 -21.64 17.18 22.09
N ILE A 126 -20.71 16.43 22.70
CA ILE A 126 -20.70 16.17 24.14
C ILE A 126 -20.57 17.48 24.92
N THR A 127 -19.67 18.37 24.49
CA THR A 127 -19.47 19.67 25.13
C THR A 127 -20.73 20.53 25.02
N ALA A 128 -21.37 20.59 23.85
CA ALA A 128 -22.62 21.31 23.65
C ALA A 128 -23.76 20.75 24.53
N ALA A 129 -23.91 19.41 24.58
CA ALA A 129 -24.90 18.75 25.42
C ALA A 129 -24.71 19.07 26.90
N ARG A 130 -23.46 19.03 27.40
CA ARG A 130 -23.12 19.40 28.78
C ARG A 130 -23.52 20.84 29.10
N THR A 131 -23.24 21.78 28.20
CA THR A 131 -23.62 23.20 28.37
C THR A 131 -25.15 23.37 28.47
N ILE A 132 -25.91 22.68 27.63
CA ILE A 132 -27.38 22.71 27.68
C ILE A 132 -27.88 22.12 29.00
N SER A 133 -27.36 20.97 29.43
CA SER A 133 -27.75 20.33 30.70
C SER A 133 -27.48 21.24 31.90
N ILE A 134 -26.33 21.91 31.94
CA ILE A 134 -26.00 22.86 33.01
C ILE A 134 -26.97 24.06 33.01
N SER A 135 -27.27 24.63 31.84
CA SER A 135 -28.21 25.75 31.68
C SER A 135 -29.63 25.39 32.13
N LEU A 136 -30.11 24.20 31.79
CA LEU A 136 -31.45 23.72 32.16
C LEU A 136 -31.59 23.53 33.67
N ASN A 137 -30.56 22.97 34.32
CA ASN A 137 -30.53 22.80 35.77
C ASN A 137 -30.45 24.13 36.53
N GLN A 138 -29.83 25.17 35.96
CA GLN A 138 -29.84 26.52 36.56
C GLN A 138 -31.18 27.24 36.39
N LYS A 139 -31.88 27.03 35.26
CA LYS A 139 -33.19 27.65 35.01
C LYS A 139 -34.32 27.05 35.86
N GLY A 140 -34.20 25.80 36.28
CA GLY A 140 -35.13 25.14 37.21
C GLY A 140 -35.08 25.67 38.65
N GLY A 141 -34.03 26.39 39.06
CA GLY A 141 -33.87 26.91 40.42
C GLY A 141 -34.41 28.33 40.66
N SER A 142 -34.80 29.07 39.61
CA SER A 142 -35.09 30.52 39.72
C SER A 142 -36.52 30.93 39.33
N SER A 143 -37.46 30.01 39.21
CA SER A 143 -38.85 30.34 38.83
C SER A 143 -39.89 29.63 39.68
N VAL A 144 -39.84 29.82 41.00
CA VAL A 144 -41.02 29.70 41.87
C VAL A 144 -40.98 30.87 42.86
N GLY A 145 -41.52 32.00 42.44
CA GLY A 145 -41.70 33.19 43.27
C GLY A 145 -43.07 33.79 43.01
N GLY A 146 -44.11 33.15 43.59
CA GLY A 146 -45.36 33.80 44.00
C GLY A 146 -46.30 34.26 42.89
N LEU A 147 -47.26 33.39 42.55
CA LEU A 147 -48.53 33.78 41.94
C LEU A 147 -49.18 34.95 42.69
N THR A 148 -49.66 35.89 41.89
CA THR A 148 -50.81 36.76 42.12
C THR A 148 -51.84 36.18 43.09
N LYS A 149 -52.14 36.87 44.20
CA LYS A 149 -53.38 36.64 44.96
C LYS A 149 -54.27 37.88 44.89
N GLU A 150 -55.33 37.69 44.14
CA GLU A 150 -56.48 38.52 43.85
C GLU A 150 -57.16 39.08 45.11
N GLN A 151 -57.28 40.41 45.13
CA GLN A 151 -58.44 41.22 45.51
C GLN A 151 -59.60 40.53 46.28
N SER A 152 -59.63 40.70 47.60
CA SER A 152 -60.81 40.43 48.42
C SER A 152 -61.86 41.54 48.23
N ARG A 153 -62.94 41.24 47.51
CA ARG A 153 -64.18 42.03 47.50
C ARG A 153 -65.27 41.19 48.14
N SER A 154 -65.46 41.35 49.44
CA SER A 154 -66.54 40.70 50.20
C SER A 154 -67.89 41.35 49.88
N HIS A 155 -68.72 40.64 49.12
CA HIS A 155 -70.16 40.88 49.06
C HIS A 155 -70.80 40.32 50.34
N GLN A 156 -71.42 41.20 51.12
CA GLN A 156 -72.29 40.84 52.23
C GLN A 156 -73.70 40.66 51.67
N GLU A 157 -74.15 39.40 51.59
CA GLU A 157 -75.50 39.04 51.16
C GLU A 157 -76.47 39.09 52.34
N TYR A 158 -77.65 39.61 52.05
CA TYR A 158 -78.84 39.72 52.88
C TYR A 158 -79.22 38.40 53.55
N LYS A 159 -79.64 38.46 54.82
CA LYS A 159 -80.62 37.51 55.35
C LYS A 159 -81.76 38.26 56.05
N MET A 160 -82.94 38.07 55.47
CA MET A 160 -84.23 38.55 55.92
C MET A 160 -84.77 37.72 57.09
N SER A 161 -85.61 38.38 57.89
CA SER A 161 -86.50 37.90 58.97
C SER A 161 -85.90 37.61 60.33
#